data_AF-A0A951K931-F1
#
_entry.id   AF-A0A951K931-F1
#
_cell.length_a   1.000
_cell.length_b   1.000
_cell.length_c   1.000
_cell.angle_alpha   90.00
_cell.angle_beta   90.00
_cell.angle_gamma   90.00
#
_symmetry.space_group_name_H-M   'P 1'
#
loop_
_entity.id
_entity.type
_entity.pdbx_description
1 polymer ?
#
loop_
_entity_poly.entity_id
_entity_poly.type
_entity_poly.pdbx_seq_one_letter_code
_entity_poly.pdbx_strand_id
1 'polypeptide(L)'
;MWDREFATLARDHRVIRYDVRGFGRSPDPTRDYSDHEDLLAVMDTEQVDRAVLIGASNGGRIVLDTAVTSPTRVAGLVLLDTAVPGIPLCDEVRADFAEEEQALAAGDIERARRISLRWWVDGVDREPSQVVRPCRSGGSAVDTRRPPPAMRGGRSRASTAA
;
A
#
# COMPACT_ATOMS: atom_id res chain seq x y z
N MET A 1 7.17 0.72 -10.75
CA MET A 1 7.08 -0.39 -9.77
C MET A 1 6.79 -1.68 -10.52
N TRP A 2 5.61 -1.84 -11.09
CA TRP A 2 5.16 -3.06 -11.77
C TRP A 2 5.70 -3.27 -13.20
N ASP A 3 6.82 -2.66 -13.57
CA ASP A 3 7.24 -2.60 -14.99
C ASP A 3 7.63 -3.98 -15.53
N ARG A 4 8.29 -4.80 -14.70
CA ARG A 4 8.69 -6.17 -15.08
C ARG A 4 7.50 -7.11 -15.14
N GLU A 5 6.62 -7.06 -14.14
CA GLU A 5 5.43 -7.89 -14.03
C GLU A 5 4.46 -7.54 -15.16
N PHE A 6 4.26 -6.25 -15.44
CA PHE A 6 3.44 -5.78 -16.55
C PHE A 6 3.95 -6.32 -17.89
N ALA A 7 5.25 -6.16 -18.18
CA ALA A 7 5.84 -6.64 -19.44
C ALA A 7 5.74 -8.16 -19.61
N THR A 8 5.65 -8.91 -18.52
CA THR A 8 5.50 -10.37 -18.53
C THR A 8 4.05 -10.77 -18.74
N LEU A 9 3.13 -10.22 -17.96
CA LEU A 9 1.71 -10.56 -17.97
C LEU A 9 0.99 -10.02 -19.22
N ALA A 10 1.41 -8.87 -19.75
CA ALA A 10 0.79 -8.26 -20.93
C ALA A 10 1.07 -9.03 -22.24
N ARG A 11 1.86 -10.09 -22.19
CA ARG A 11 2.14 -10.96 -23.36
C ARG A 11 0.91 -11.76 -23.78
N ASP A 12 0.10 -12.16 -22.81
CA ASP A 12 -1.03 -13.09 -22.98
C ASP A 12 -2.29 -12.65 -22.22
N HIS A 13 -2.22 -11.59 -21.41
CA HIS A 13 -3.36 -11.03 -20.69
C HIS A 13 -3.57 -9.56 -21.03
N ARG A 14 -4.83 -9.09 -20.93
CA ARG A 14 -5.10 -7.66 -20.83
C ARG A 14 -4.73 -7.20 -19.42
N VAL A 15 -3.67 -6.40 -19.31
CA VAL A 15 -3.18 -5.90 -18.03
C VAL A 15 -3.45 -4.41 -17.92
N ILE A 16 -4.09 -4.01 -16.82
CA ILE A 16 -4.36 -2.61 -16.49
C ILE A 16 -3.60 -2.29 -15.21
N ARG A 17 -2.92 -1.14 -15.21
CA ARG A 17 -2.32 -0.55 -14.02
C ARG A 17 -2.70 0.92 -13.98
N TYR A 18 -2.95 1.41 -12.78
CA TYR A 18 -3.34 2.80 -12.55
C TYR A 18 -2.60 3.34 -11.34
N ASP A 19 -2.43 4.66 -11.31
CA ASP A 19 -1.89 5.35 -10.15
C ASP A 19 -3.05 5.61 -9.19
N VAL A 20 -2.95 5.14 -7.94
CA VAL A 20 -3.96 5.40 -6.91
C VAL A 20 -4.02 6.91 -6.64
N ARG A 21 -5.20 7.43 -6.29
CA ARG A 21 -5.40 8.84 -5.97
C ARG A 21 -4.35 9.37 -4.98
N GLY A 22 -3.76 10.52 -5.28
CA GLY A 22 -2.67 11.12 -4.52
C GLY A 22 -1.27 10.60 -4.88
N PHE A 23 -1.14 9.63 -5.79
CA PHE A 23 0.14 9.06 -6.22
C PHE A 23 0.36 9.19 -7.73
N GLY A 24 1.63 9.16 -8.14
CA GLY A 24 2.02 9.14 -9.55
C GLY A 24 1.43 10.32 -10.32
N ARG A 25 0.64 10.02 -11.37
CA ARG A 25 -0.04 11.01 -12.20
C ARG A 25 -1.48 11.29 -11.76
N SER A 26 -1.98 10.62 -10.73
CA SER A 26 -3.32 10.83 -10.20
C SER A 26 -3.34 12.04 -9.24
N PRO A 27 -4.39 12.86 -9.28
CA PRO A 27 -4.48 14.06 -8.44
C PRO A 27 -4.66 13.71 -6.96
N ASP A 28 -4.36 14.67 -6.10
CA ASP A 28 -4.71 14.58 -4.69
C ASP A 28 -6.24 14.55 -4.47
N PRO A 29 -6.71 13.89 -3.39
CA PRO A 29 -8.11 13.92 -3.03
C PRO A 29 -8.56 15.34 -2.66
N THR A 30 -9.64 15.80 -3.29
CA THR A 30 -10.30 17.09 -2.98
C THR A 30 -11.51 16.93 -2.06
N ARG A 31 -11.92 15.69 -1.79
CA ARG A 31 -13.04 15.29 -0.94
C ARG A 31 -12.81 13.88 -0.42
N ASP A 32 -13.63 13.47 0.53
CA ASP A 32 -13.70 12.08 1.01
C ASP A 32 -13.90 11.11 -0.17
N TYR A 33 -13.22 9.98 -0.09
CA TYR A 33 -13.18 8.98 -1.15
C TYR A 33 -12.88 7.60 -0.60
N SER A 34 -13.06 6.60 -1.46
CA SER A 34 -12.71 5.22 -1.20
C SER A 34 -11.85 4.70 -2.33
N ASP A 35 -10.70 4.11 -1.99
CA ASP A 35 -9.81 3.53 -3.00
C ASP A 35 -10.45 2.38 -3.78
N HIS A 36 -11.33 1.59 -3.15
CA HIS A 36 -12.01 0.50 -3.84
C HIS A 36 -13.06 1.01 -4.84
N GLU A 37 -13.69 2.15 -4.55
CA GLU A 37 -14.61 2.80 -5.50
C GLU A 37 -13.83 3.36 -6.69
N ASP A 38 -12.63 3.91 -6.46
CA ASP A 38 -11.75 4.33 -7.54
C ASP A 38 -11.31 3.14 -8.42
N LEU A 39 -11.01 1.98 -7.82
CA LEU A 39 -10.70 0.76 -8.57
C LEU A 39 -11.89 0.32 -9.43
N LEU A 40 -13.11 0.29 -8.88
CA LEU A 40 -14.32 -0.05 -9.63
C LEU A 40 -14.56 0.93 -10.78
N ALA A 41 -14.36 2.23 -10.56
CA ALA A 41 -14.49 3.25 -11.61
C ALA A 41 -13.45 3.06 -12.74
N VAL A 42 -12.22 2.65 -12.39
CA VAL A 42 -11.19 2.28 -13.39
C VAL A 42 -11.65 1.06 -14.18
N MET A 43 -12.16 0.02 -13.52
CA MET A 43 -12.69 -1.17 -14.19
C MET A 43 -13.83 -0.81 -15.15
N ASP A 44 -14.76 0.05 -14.74
CA ASP A 44 -15.89 0.48 -15.56
C ASP A 44 -15.44 1.30 -16.78
N THR A 45 -14.51 2.25 -16.56
CA THR A 45 -13.91 3.06 -17.63
C THR A 45 -13.20 2.20 -18.67
N GLU A 46 -12.52 1.16 -18.19
CA GLU A 46 -11.81 0.20 -19.01
C GLU A 46 -12.72 -0.94 -19.52
N GLN A 47 -14.03 -0.91 -19.24
CA GLN A 47 -14.98 -1.93 -19.69
C GLN A 47 -14.56 -3.35 -19.26
N VAL A 48 -14.19 -3.49 -17.98
CA VAL A 48 -13.79 -4.75 -17.36
C VAL A 48 -14.85 -5.17 -16.35
N ASP A 49 -15.66 -6.16 -16.72
CA ASP A 49 -16.72 -6.66 -15.84
C ASP A 49 -16.16 -7.45 -14.66
N ARG A 50 -15.14 -8.28 -14.89
CA ARG A 50 -14.54 -9.15 -13.87
C ARG A 50 -13.04 -9.36 -14.11
N ALA A 51 -12.22 -9.25 -13.07
CA ALA A 51 -10.75 -9.35 -13.18
C ALA A 51 -10.08 -10.07 -12.01
N VAL A 52 -8.87 -10.61 -12.25
CA VAL A 52 -7.94 -10.98 -11.17
C VAL A 52 -7.28 -9.70 -10.68
N LEU A 53 -7.39 -9.42 -9.38
CA LEU A 53 -6.84 -8.22 -8.78
C LEU A 53 -5.53 -8.54 -8.05
N ILE A 54 -4.49 -7.74 -8.31
CA ILE A 54 -3.15 -7.91 -7.73
C ILE A 54 -2.84 -6.67 -6.91
N GLY A 55 -2.47 -6.86 -5.64
CA GLY A 55 -2.19 -5.76 -4.72
C GLY A 55 -0.98 -6.03 -3.84
N ALA A 56 -0.13 -5.02 -3.66
CA ALA A 56 0.98 -5.04 -2.72
C ALA A 56 0.83 -3.95 -1.64
N SER A 57 1.14 -4.26 -0.38
CA SER A 57 1.02 -3.31 0.74
C SER A 57 -0.36 -2.64 0.77
N ASN A 58 -0.45 -1.30 0.65
CA ASN A 58 -1.72 -0.58 0.55
C ASN A 58 -2.58 -1.05 -0.64
N GLY A 59 -1.97 -1.40 -1.79
CA GLY A 59 -2.71 -1.95 -2.92
C GLY A 59 -3.42 -3.27 -2.58
N GLY A 60 -2.84 -4.06 -1.66
CA GLY A 60 -3.45 -5.25 -1.13
C GLY A 60 -4.74 -4.98 -0.35
N ARG A 61 -4.74 -3.93 0.49
CA ARG A 61 -5.94 -3.46 1.18
C ARG A 61 -7.04 -3.10 0.18
N ILE A 62 -6.71 -2.36 -0.88
CA ILE A 62 -7.68 -1.88 -1.88
C ILE A 62 -8.37 -3.07 -2.56
N VAL A 63 -7.62 -4.08 -2.99
CA VAL A 63 -8.19 -5.25 -3.67
C VAL A 63 -8.98 -6.16 -2.72
N LEU A 64 -8.60 -6.22 -1.43
CA LEU A 64 -9.38 -6.89 -0.39
C LEU A 64 -10.71 -6.17 -0.14
N ASP A 65 -10.69 -4.85 0.06
CA ASP A 65 -11.89 -4.04 0.23
C ASP A 65 -12.85 -4.25 -0.96
N THR A 66 -12.32 -4.23 -2.19
CA THR A 66 -13.10 -4.48 -3.42
C THR A 66 -13.70 -5.88 -3.46
N ALA A 67 -12.96 -6.91 -3.06
CA ALA A 67 -13.46 -8.28 -3.04
C ALA A 67 -14.59 -8.48 -2.02
N VAL A 68 -14.55 -7.75 -0.90
CA VAL A 68 -15.60 -7.78 0.12
C VAL A 68 -16.84 -7.00 -0.36
N THR A 69 -16.67 -5.81 -0.93
CA THR A 69 -17.80 -4.94 -1.31
C THR A 69 -18.39 -5.26 -2.67
N SER A 70 -17.64 -5.92 -3.56
CA SER A 70 -18.04 -6.22 -4.94
C SER A 70 -17.50 -7.59 -5.43
N PRO A 71 -17.83 -8.70 -4.75
CA PRO A 71 -17.24 -10.02 -5.03
C PRO A 71 -17.49 -10.51 -6.46
N THR A 72 -18.60 -10.12 -7.10
CA THR A 72 -18.92 -10.49 -8.49
C THR A 72 -17.96 -9.88 -9.51
N ARG A 73 -17.27 -8.79 -9.15
CA ARG A 73 -16.26 -8.11 -9.98
C ARG A 73 -14.88 -8.77 -9.89
N VAL A 74 -14.69 -9.72 -8.97
CA VAL A 74 -13.38 -10.32 -8.68
C VAL A 74 -13.32 -11.78 -9.16
N ALA A 75 -12.39 -12.07 -10.06
CA ALA A 75 -12.08 -13.41 -10.57
C ALA A 75 -11.08 -14.17 -9.69
N GLY A 76 -10.21 -13.44 -9.01
CA GLY A 76 -9.18 -13.96 -8.11
C GLY A 76 -8.38 -12.84 -7.47
N LEU A 77 -7.60 -13.16 -6.45
CA LEU A 77 -6.78 -12.21 -5.69
C LEU A 77 -5.33 -12.70 -5.62
N VAL A 78 -4.38 -11.77 -5.78
CA VAL A 78 -2.97 -11.97 -5.49
C VAL A 78 -2.52 -10.87 -4.52
N LEU A 79 -2.06 -11.27 -3.33
CA LEU A 79 -1.69 -10.37 -2.25
C LEU A 79 -0.20 -10.49 -1.96
N LEU A 80 0.49 -9.36 -1.91
CA LEU A 80 1.94 -9.27 -1.77
C LEU A 80 2.29 -8.33 -0.61
N ASP A 81 2.68 -8.88 0.54
CA ASP A 81 3.04 -8.10 1.73
C ASP A 81 1.95 -7.06 2.12
N THR A 82 0.71 -7.55 2.21
CA THR A 82 -0.50 -6.74 2.31
C THR A 82 -0.88 -6.46 3.76
N ALA A 83 -1.23 -5.20 4.04
CA ALA A 83 -1.98 -4.86 5.25
C ALA A 83 -3.42 -5.37 5.12
N VAL A 84 -3.82 -6.29 6.00
CA VAL A 84 -5.18 -6.87 6.00
C VAL A 84 -6.09 -6.02 6.87
N PRO A 85 -7.21 -5.48 6.35
CA PRO A 85 -8.19 -4.76 7.13
C PRO A 85 -8.66 -5.54 8.36
N GLY A 86 -8.70 -4.86 9.52
CA GLY A 86 -9.18 -5.46 10.77
C GLY A 86 -8.15 -6.28 11.53
N ILE A 87 -6.94 -6.50 10.98
CA ILE A 87 -5.82 -7.10 11.73
C ILE A 87 -4.97 -5.96 12.29
N PRO A 88 -4.91 -5.77 13.62
CA PRO A 88 -4.09 -4.72 14.19
C PRO A 88 -2.61 -5.05 14.04
N LEU A 89 -1.78 -4.01 13.87
CA LEU A 89 -0.35 -4.13 14.05
C LEU A 89 -0.05 -4.55 15.49
N CYS A 90 0.97 -5.39 15.68
CA CYS A 90 1.48 -5.69 17.01
C CYS A 90 2.05 -4.43 17.66
N ASP A 91 2.12 -4.45 18.98
CA ASP A 91 2.36 -3.24 19.77
C ASP A 91 3.74 -2.64 19.50
N GLU A 92 4.74 -3.48 19.23
CA GLU A 92 6.10 -3.07 18.88
C GLU A 92 6.12 -2.24 17.58
N VAL A 93 5.40 -2.69 16.56
CA VAL A 93 5.36 -2.01 15.25
C VAL A 93 4.58 -0.71 15.35
N ARG A 94 3.50 -0.71 16.15
CA ARG A 94 2.72 0.49 16.41
C ARG A 94 3.55 1.54 17.15
N ALA A 95 4.36 1.12 18.13
CA ALA A 95 5.25 2.00 18.86
C ALA A 95 6.33 2.59 17.95
N ASP A 96 6.95 1.77 17.09
CA ASP A 96 7.94 2.22 16.11
C ASP A 96 7.36 3.27 15.15
N PHE A 97 6.15 3.06 14.59
CA PHE A 97 5.53 4.07 13.72
C PHE A 97 5.20 5.37 14.45
N ALA A 98 4.72 5.29 15.70
CA ALA A 98 4.46 6.48 16.50
C ALA A 98 5.76 7.25 16.82
N GLU A 99 6.87 6.55 17.07
CA GLU A 99 8.17 7.15 17.30
C GLU A 99 8.76 7.76 16.01
N GLU A 100 8.62 7.10 14.87
CA GLU A 100 9.04 7.61 13.56
C GLU A 100 8.30 8.93 13.24
N GLU A 101 6.98 8.98 13.46
CA GLU A 101 6.17 10.19 13.28
C GLU A 101 6.65 11.34 14.17
N GLN A 102 6.94 11.07 15.45
CA GLN A 102 7.49 12.06 16.38
C GLN A 102 8.86 12.57 15.95
N ALA A 103 9.75 11.67 15.49
CA ALA A 103 11.07 12.04 15.00
C ALA A 103 10.97 12.94 13.75
N LEU A 104 10.09 12.60 12.81
CA LEU A 104 9.82 13.42 11.62
C LEU A 104 9.27 14.80 12.01
N ALA A 105 8.31 14.86 12.93
CA ALA A 105 7.73 16.13 13.40
C ALA A 105 8.77 17.03 14.10
N ALA A 106 9.76 16.43 14.77
CA ALA A 106 10.88 17.14 15.40
C ALA A 106 12.02 17.50 14.42
N GLY A 107 11.96 17.06 13.16
CA GLY A 107 13.03 17.22 12.18
C GLY A 107 14.25 16.31 12.43
N ASP A 108 14.14 15.31 13.30
CA ASP A 108 15.19 14.33 13.59
C ASP A 108 15.16 13.21 12.53
N ILE A 109 15.70 13.53 11.36
CA ILE A 109 15.68 12.65 10.19
C ILE A 109 16.48 11.36 10.43
N GLU A 110 17.59 11.41 11.17
CA GLU A 110 18.41 10.22 11.39
C GLU A 110 17.70 9.23 12.31
N ARG A 111 17.00 9.71 13.33
CA ARG A 111 16.17 8.85 14.18
C ARG A 111 15.03 8.22 13.39
N ALA A 112 14.30 9.00 12.58
CA ALA A 112 13.23 8.49 11.73
C ALA A 112 13.77 7.41 10.77
N ARG A 113 14.89 7.69 10.09
CA ARG A 113 15.54 6.74 9.16
C ARG A 113 15.91 5.43 9.84
N ARG A 114 16.48 5.48 11.04
CA ARG A 114 16.88 4.27 11.79
C ARG A 114 15.67 3.38 12.11
N ILE A 115 14.57 3.98 12.55
CA ILE A 115 13.32 3.26 12.84
C ILE A 115 12.75 2.65 11.56
N SER A 116 12.70 3.45 10.48
CA SER A 116 12.25 3.00 9.16
C SER A 116 13.03 1.78 8.66
N LEU A 117 14.37 1.81 8.78
CA LEU A 117 15.22 0.68 8.36
C LEU A 117 15.02 -0.56 9.21
N ARG A 118 14.83 -0.41 10.53
CA ARG A 118 14.54 -1.53 11.42
C ARG A 118 13.30 -2.28 10.93
N TRP A 119 12.26 -1.56 10.53
CA TRP A 119 11.02 -2.19 10.11
C TRP A 119 11.07 -2.71 8.67
N TRP A 120 11.43 -1.85 7.71
CA TRP A 120 11.31 -2.15 6.28
C TRP A 120 12.44 -3.00 5.71
N VAL A 121 13.59 -3.05 6.38
CA VAL A 121 14.80 -3.73 5.88
C VAL A 121 15.21 -4.84 6.82
N ASP A 122 15.37 -4.52 8.10
CA ASP A 122 15.86 -5.49 9.08
C ASP A 122 14.76 -6.47 9.49
N GLY A 123 13.55 -6.00 9.77
CA GLY A 123 12.46 -6.79 10.35
C GLY A 123 12.64 -6.96 11.86
N VAL A 124 11.51 -7.11 12.57
CA VAL A 124 11.44 -7.05 14.05
C VAL A 124 12.36 -8.05 14.74
N ASP A 125 12.54 -9.22 14.14
CA ASP A 125 13.23 -10.37 14.75
C ASP A 125 14.67 -10.56 14.25
N ARG A 126 15.24 -9.58 13.54
CA ARG A 126 16.59 -9.71 12.96
C ARG A 126 17.47 -8.54 13.32
N GLU A 127 18.71 -8.87 13.67
CA GLU A 127 19.78 -7.90 13.80
C GLU A 127 20.21 -7.39 12.41
N PRO A 128 20.67 -6.14 12.32
CA PRO A 128 21.05 -5.56 11.03
C PRO A 128 22.27 -6.23 10.36
N SER A 129 23.01 -7.06 11.09
CA SER A 129 24.08 -7.92 10.57
C SER A 129 23.58 -9.16 9.84
N GLN A 130 22.32 -9.54 10.05
CA GLN A 130 21.66 -10.72 9.49
C GLN A 130 20.97 -10.45 8.14
N VAL A 131 21.03 -9.20 7.66
CA VAL A 131 20.36 -8.74 6.44
C VAL A 131 21.33 -8.67 5.27
N VAL A 132 20.90 -9.16 4.10
CA VAL A 132 21.73 -9.21 2.88
C VAL A 132 22.10 -7.78 2.46
N ARG A 133 23.41 -7.49 2.42
CA ARG A 133 23.99 -6.13 2.28
C ARG A 133 23.36 -5.21 1.20
N PRO A 134 23.03 -5.67 -0.02
CA PRO A 134 22.41 -4.85 -1.05
C PRO A 134 21.09 -4.19 -0.63
N CYS A 135 20.29 -4.83 0.24
CA CYS A 135 19.02 -4.29 0.73
C CYS A 135 19.21 -3.13 1.71
N ARG A 136 20.35 -3.10 2.44
CA ARG A 136 20.60 -2.11 3.50
C ARG A 136 21.38 -0.88 3.01
N SER A 137 22.27 -1.05 2.02
CA SER A 137 23.03 0.06 1.44
C SER A 137 22.25 0.89 0.41
N GLY A 138 21.14 0.36 -0.15
CA GLY A 138 20.29 1.03 -1.13
C GLY A 138 19.09 1.80 -0.54
N GLY A 139 18.86 1.71 0.77
CA GLY A 139 17.77 2.39 1.48
C GLY A 139 18.03 3.89 1.66
N SER A 140 18.12 4.63 0.56
CA SER A 140 18.12 6.10 0.58
C SER A 140 16.98 6.60 -0.29
N ALA A 141 15.87 6.98 0.35
CA ALA A 141 15.05 8.15 0.05
C ALA A 141 13.64 7.89 0.58
N VAL A 142 13.41 8.27 1.84
CA VAL A 142 12.13 8.92 2.14
C VAL A 142 12.09 10.15 1.23
N ASP A 143 11.16 10.22 0.27
CA ASP A 143 10.94 11.47 -0.48
C ASP A 143 10.34 12.48 0.51
N THR A 144 11.18 13.35 1.05
CA THR A 144 10.79 14.36 2.05
C THR A 144 10.03 15.54 1.45
N ARG A 145 9.89 15.61 0.12
CA ARG A 145 9.17 16.72 -0.55
C ARG A 145 7.66 16.57 -0.46
N ARG A 146 7.17 15.40 -0.06
CA ARG A 146 5.77 15.14 0.17
C ARG A 146 5.66 14.20 1.37
N PRO A 147 5.13 14.64 2.52
CA PRO A 147 4.83 13.68 3.58
C PRO A 147 3.98 12.57 2.98
N PRO A 148 4.20 11.28 3.33
CA PRO A 148 3.28 10.24 2.92
C PRO A 148 1.87 10.72 3.30
N PRO A 149 0.86 10.57 2.43
CA PRO A 149 -0.49 10.88 2.84
C PRO A 149 -0.69 10.13 4.14
N ALA A 150 -1.06 10.88 5.20
CA ALA A 150 -1.28 10.28 6.51
C ALA A 150 -2.05 8.98 6.28
N MET A 151 -1.69 7.89 6.99
CA MET A 151 -2.49 6.67 7.03
C MET A 151 -3.85 7.01 7.68
N ARG A 152 -4.62 7.86 7.02
CA ARG A 152 -5.99 8.21 7.30
C ARG A 152 -6.71 6.99 6.81
N GLY A 153 -6.93 6.07 7.74
CA GLY A 153 -7.80 4.92 7.53
C GLY A 153 -9.04 5.43 6.81
N GLY A 154 -9.14 5.08 5.53
CA GLY A 154 -10.41 5.12 4.84
C GLY A 154 -11.34 4.34 5.73
N ARG A 155 -12.26 5.04 6.39
CA ARG A 155 -13.28 4.38 7.21
C ARG A 155 -14.08 3.55 6.23
N SER A 156 -13.74 2.25 6.14
CA SER A 156 -14.63 1.27 5.56
C SER A 156 -15.90 1.34 6.38
N ARG A 157 -16.91 2.04 5.87
CA ARG A 157 -18.26 1.92 6.38
C ARG A 157 -18.72 0.55 5.94
N ALA A 158 -18.44 -0.46 6.76
CA ALA A 158 -19.18 -1.70 6.72
C ALA A 158 -20.65 -1.32 7.01
N SER A 159 -21.44 -1.22 5.94
CA SER A 159 -22.89 -1.13 6.04
C SER A 159 -23.37 -2.46 6.60
N THR A 160 -23.58 -2.52 7.92
CA THR A 160 -24.40 -3.57 8.52
C THR A 160 -25.84 -3.34 8.09
N ALA A 161 -26.24 -4.04 7.04
CA ALA A 161 -27.65 -4.29 6.78
C ALA A 161 -28.13 -5.32 7.81
N ALA A 162 -29.03 -4.89 8.68
CA ALA A 162 -29.96 -5.75 9.42
C ALA A 162 -31.34 -5.60 8.79
#